data_AF-A0AAN7KDL9-F1
#
_entry.id   AF-A0AAN7KDL9-F1
#
_cell.length_a   1.000
_cell.length_b   1.000
_cell.length_c   1.000
_cell.angle_alpha   90.00
_cell.angle_beta   90.00
_cell.angle_gamma   90.00
#
_symmetry.space_group_name_H-M   'P 1'
#
loop_
_entity.id
_entity.type
_entity.pdbx_description
1 polymer ?
#
loop_
_entity_poly.entity_id
_entity_poly.type
_entity_poly.pdbx_seq_one_letter_code
_entity_poly.pdbx_strand_id
1 'polypeptide(L)'
;MAVTFSNVNSASGLKKLDEYLLTRSYITGYQASKDDISVHAALTKIPSAEYVNLLRWYNHIEALLRISGVAGDGCGVIVEGFAPITEEAVATPSVTDTKAAAAEDDDDDVDLFGEETEEEKKAAEERAAAVKASSKKKESGKSSVLLDVKPWDDETDMKKLEEAVRGVQMEGLLWGASKLVPVGYGIKKMQIMMTIVDDLVSVDTLIEEHLTEEPINEYVQSCDIVAFNKI
;
A
#
# COMPACT_ATOMS: atom_id res chain seq x y z
N MET A 1 26.88 -13.08 1.21
CA MET A 1 27.67 -12.94 2.46
C MET A 1 27.07 -11.81 3.26
N ALA A 2 26.58 -12.09 4.48
CA ALA A 2 26.09 -11.05 5.38
C ALA A 2 27.28 -10.17 5.80
N VAL A 3 27.22 -8.87 5.52
CA VAL A 3 28.30 -7.95 5.86
C VAL A 3 28.10 -7.49 7.30
N THR A 4 28.87 -8.05 8.22
CA THR A 4 28.83 -7.66 9.63
C THR A 4 29.89 -6.61 9.91
N PHE A 5 29.47 -5.38 10.26
CA PHE A 5 30.37 -4.32 10.67
C PHE A 5 30.67 -4.41 12.16
N SER A 6 31.78 -5.05 12.52
CA SER A 6 32.29 -5.03 13.89
C SER A 6 32.95 -3.67 14.17
N ASN A 7 32.54 -3.00 15.25
CA ASN A 7 33.19 -1.79 15.80
C ASN A 7 32.90 -0.45 15.08
N VAL A 8 31.63 -0.19 14.75
CA VAL A 8 31.14 1.03 14.09
C VAL A 8 31.26 2.32 14.92
N ASN A 9 31.68 2.25 16.19
CA ASN A 9 31.93 3.42 17.04
C ASN A 9 33.42 3.85 17.06
N SER A 10 34.30 3.12 16.38
CA SER A 10 35.73 3.46 16.25
C SER A 10 35.99 4.26 14.96
N ALA A 11 36.99 5.15 14.97
CA ALA A 11 37.35 5.94 13.78
C ALA A 11 37.69 5.06 12.56
N SER A 12 38.36 3.93 12.77
CA SER A 12 38.65 2.96 11.70
C SER A 12 37.40 2.21 11.21
N GLY A 13 36.43 1.94 12.09
CA GLY A 13 35.16 1.31 11.73
C GLY A 13 34.28 2.25 10.91
N LEU A 14 34.20 3.52 11.31
CA LEU A 14 33.47 4.57 10.58
C LEU A 14 34.04 4.77 9.17
N LYS A 15 35.37 4.77 9.01
CA LYS A 15 36.04 4.83 7.70
C LYS A 15 35.67 3.68 6.78
N LYS A 16 35.73 2.45 7.27
CA LYS A 16 35.36 1.27 6.49
C LYS A 16 33.89 1.28 6.07
N LEU A 17 33.02 1.75 6.96
CA LEU A 17 31.59 1.85 6.67
C LEU A 17 31.32 2.94 5.62
N ASP A 18 32.01 4.09 5.71
CA ASP A 18 31.92 5.15 4.69
C ASP A 18 32.39 4.67 3.30
N GLU A 19 33.54 3.99 3.22
CA GLU A 19 34.06 3.41 1.97
C GLU A 19 33.11 2.34 1.41
N TYR A 20 32.47 1.55 2.26
CA TYR A 20 31.49 0.57 1.83
C TYR A 20 30.22 1.22 1.24
N LEU A 21 29.73 2.28 1.89
CA LEU A 21 28.56 3.05 1.48
C LEU A 21 28.84 3.98 0.28
N LEU A 22 30.08 4.09 -0.17
CA LEU A 22 30.43 4.79 -1.40
C LEU A 22 29.77 4.14 -2.62
N THR A 23 29.73 2.80 -2.66
CA THR A 23 29.15 2.04 -3.79
C THR A 23 27.75 1.52 -3.52
N ARG A 24 27.23 1.73 -2.30
CA ARG A 24 26.00 1.10 -1.82
C ARG A 24 25.12 2.09 -1.08
N SER A 25 23.82 2.03 -1.35
CA SER A 25 22.83 2.86 -0.66
C SER A 25 22.38 2.27 0.68
N TYR A 26 22.58 0.97 0.90
CA TYR A 26 22.15 0.23 2.09
C TYR A 26 23.22 -0.80 2.50
N ILE A 27 23.13 -1.29 3.74
CA ILE A 27 24.05 -2.29 4.28
C ILE A 27 23.93 -3.61 3.50
N THR A 28 22.70 -4.03 3.21
CA THR A 28 22.39 -5.25 2.46
C THR A 28 21.27 -5.00 1.45
N GLY A 29 21.47 -5.45 0.20
CA GLY A 29 20.47 -5.33 -0.86
C GLY A 29 20.30 -3.91 -1.41
N TYR A 30 19.11 -3.63 -1.94
CA TYR A 30 18.76 -2.37 -2.62
C TYR A 30 17.66 -1.58 -1.90
N GLN A 31 17.22 -2.03 -0.73
CA GLN A 31 16.17 -1.43 0.09
C GLN A 31 16.58 -1.46 1.56
N ALA A 32 16.00 -0.59 2.39
CA ALA A 32 16.27 -0.56 3.82
C ALA A 32 15.94 -1.92 4.47
N SER A 33 16.90 -2.47 5.17
CA SER A 33 16.83 -3.82 5.74
C SER A 33 17.03 -3.81 7.26
N LYS A 34 16.83 -4.97 7.90
CA LYS A 34 17.17 -5.15 9.32
C LYS A 34 18.64 -4.84 9.61
N ASP A 35 19.54 -5.08 8.66
CA ASP A 35 20.96 -4.80 8.82
C ASP A 35 21.20 -3.28 8.93
N ASP A 36 20.50 -2.47 8.13
CA ASP A 36 20.58 -1.01 8.21
C ASP A 36 20.13 -0.49 9.58
N ILE A 37 19.02 -1.02 10.09
CA ILE A 37 18.50 -0.67 11.43
C ILE A 37 19.50 -1.07 12.51
N SER A 38 20.09 -2.27 12.40
CA SER A 38 21.07 -2.76 13.38
C SER A 38 22.34 -1.92 13.42
N VAL A 39 22.86 -1.52 12.25
CA VAL A 39 24.05 -0.66 12.15
C VAL A 39 23.72 0.75 12.62
N HIS A 40 22.54 1.27 12.26
CA HIS A 40 22.08 2.59 12.68
C HIS A 40 21.90 2.67 14.20
N ALA A 41 21.30 1.65 14.82
CA ALA A 41 21.14 1.56 16.27
C ALA A 41 22.48 1.37 17.00
N ALA A 42 23.46 0.72 16.37
CA ALA A 42 24.80 0.57 16.94
C ALA A 42 25.60 1.89 16.96
N LEU A 43 25.21 2.87 16.13
CA LEU A 43 25.80 4.21 16.13
C LEU A 43 25.21 5.03 17.27
N THR A 44 26.04 5.29 18.28
CA THR A 44 25.64 6.08 19.47
C THR A 44 25.67 7.59 19.24
N LYS A 45 26.30 8.03 18.14
CA LYS A 45 26.47 9.44 17.80
C LYS A 45 26.24 9.65 16.31
N ILE A 46 25.71 10.81 15.97
CA ILE A 46 25.59 11.27 14.59
C ILE A 46 27.00 11.29 13.96
N PRO A 47 27.18 10.65 12.80
CA PRO A 47 28.45 10.68 12.07
C PRO A 47 28.94 12.10 11.78
N SER A 48 30.25 12.31 11.88
CA SER A 48 30.87 13.59 11.49
C SER A 48 30.72 13.82 9.98
N ALA A 49 30.66 15.09 9.57
CA ALA A 49 30.64 15.52 8.16
C ALA A 49 31.88 15.09 7.35
N GLU A 50 32.94 14.63 8.02
CA GLU A 50 34.11 14.01 7.39
C GLU A 50 33.76 12.70 6.66
N TYR A 51 32.69 12.01 7.07
CA TYR A 51 32.21 10.76 6.47
C TYR A 51 30.91 11.02 5.69
N VAL A 52 31.05 11.54 4.47
CA VAL A 52 29.94 12.03 3.66
C VAL A 52 28.95 10.91 3.28
N ASN A 53 29.46 9.73 2.91
CA ASN A 53 28.62 8.60 2.48
C ASN A 53 27.87 8.00 3.67
N LEU A 54 28.57 7.89 4.80
CA LEU A 54 28.00 7.45 6.07
C LEU A 54 26.93 8.41 6.57
N LEU A 55 27.18 9.72 6.54
CA LEU A 55 26.23 10.74 6.97
C LEU A 55 24.99 10.76 6.08
N ARG A 56 25.15 10.64 4.75
CA ARG A 56 24.04 10.51 3.80
C ARG A 56 23.16 9.30 4.15
N TRP A 57 23.78 8.14 4.34
CA TRP A 57 23.06 6.92 4.71
C TRP A 57 22.37 7.05 6.08
N TYR A 58 23.07 7.59 7.08
CA TYR A 58 22.52 7.79 8.43
C TYR A 58 21.26 8.63 8.41
N ASN A 59 21.31 9.82 7.78
CA ASN A 59 20.15 10.70 7.65
C ASN A 59 18.99 10.05 6.87
N HIS A 60 19.31 9.25 5.85
CA HIS A 60 18.32 8.52 5.07
C HIS A 60 17.59 7.46 5.92
N ILE A 61 18.34 6.65 6.68
CA ILE A 61 17.76 5.65 7.58
C ILE A 61 17.00 6.31 8.73
N GLU A 62 17.50 7.40 9.30
CA GLU A 62 16.82 8.18 10.34
C GLU A 62 15.48 8.74 9.84
N ALA A 63 15.45 9.30 8.62
CA ALA A 63 14.23 9.78 8.00
C ALA A 63 13.22 8.65 7.78
N LEU A 64 13.67 7.49 7.28
CA LEU A 64 12.81 6.31 7.11
C LEU A 64 12.24 5.81 8.43
N LEU A 65 13.05 5.77 9.50
CA LEU A 65 12.60 5.39 10.84
C LEU A 65 11.58 6.38 11.41
N ARG A 66 11.80 7.69 11.20
CA ARG A 66 10.85 8.75 11.59
C ARG A 66 9.52 8.61 10.86
N ILE A 67 9.54 8.36 9.55
CA ILE A 67 8.33 8.16 8.74
C ILE A 67 7.60 6.88 9.15
N SER A 68 8.34 5.83 9.48
CA SER A 68 7.78 4.53 9.87
C SER A 68 7.27 4.48 11.32
N GLY A 69 7.43 5.56 12.10
CA GLY A 69 7.05 5.61 13.51
C GLY A 69 7.91 4.72 14.43
N VAL A 70 9.05 4.21 13.95
CA VAL A 70 9.99 3.40 14.73
C VAL A 70 10.92 4.37 15.46
N ALA A 71 10.41 5.00 16.52
CA ALA A 71 11.22 5.82 17.41
C ALA A 71 12.02 4.91 18.35
N GLY A 72 13.34 4.95 18.20
CA GLY A 72 14.27 4.30 19.12
C GLY A 72 14.28 5.03 20.46
N ASP A 73 13.50 4.53 21.42
CA ASP A 73 13.88 4.45 22.83
C ASP A 73 12.95 3.45 23.54
N GLY A 74 13.51 2.30 23.92
CA GLY A 74 13.00 1.51 25.04
C GLY A 74 11.61 0.86 24.96
N CYS A 75 11.20 0.24 23.85
CA CYS A 75 10.04 -0.66 23.87
C CYS A 75 10.29 -2.00 23.15
N GLY A 76 10.79 -2.97 23.91
CA GLY A 76 10.31 -4.36 23.89
C GLY A 76 10.55 -5.26 22.66
N VAL A 77 11.22 -4.85 21.59
CA VAL A 77 11.53 -5.78 20.49
C VAL A 77 12.87 -6.47 20.75
N ILE A 78 12.81 -7.59 21.45
CA ILE A 78 13.92 -8.54 21.54
C ILE A 78 13.99 -9.24 20.17
N VAL A 79 14.95 -8.84 19.32
CA VAL A 79 15.31 -9.67 18.16
C VAL A 79 16.28 -10.73 18.67
N GLU A 80 15.74 -11.74 19.35
CA GLU A 80 16.48 -12.99 19.56
C GLU A 80 16.65 -13.69 18.22
N GLY A 81 17.90 -13.97 17.88
CA GLY A 81 18.29 -14.58 16.63
C GLY A 81 17.64 -15.95 16.45
N PHE A 82 17.04 -16.16 15.29
CA PHE A 82 16.74 -17.50 14.81
C PHE A 82 17.69 -17.86 13.67
N ALA A 83 18.25 -19.05 13.81
CA ALA A 83 19.27 -19.69 12.98
C ALA A 83 18.80 -19.86 11.50
N PRO A 84 19.74 -20.15 10.58
CA PRO A 84 19.51 -19.99 9.15
C PRO A 84 18.60 -21.10 8.61
N ILE A 85 17.52 -20.71 7.93
CA ILE A 85 16.83 -21.61 7.01
C ILE A 85 17.56 -21.57 5.67
N THR A 86 17.94 -22.76 5.24
CA THR A 86 18.62 -23.13 4.01
C THR A 86 17.85 -22.71 2.74
N GLU A 87 18.66 -22.52 1.69
CA GLU A 87 18.30 -22.28 0.30
C GLU A 87 17.06 -23.05 -0.19
N GLU A 88 16.15 -22.34 -0.86
CA GLU A 88 15.59 -22.83 -2.13
C GLU A 88 15.02 -21.68 -3.00
N ALA A 89 15.68 -21.51 -4.15
CA ALA A 89 15.19 -21.07 -5.46
C ALA A 89 14.14 -19.94 -5.57
N VAL A 90 14.62 -18.72 -5.88
CA VAL A 90 13.84 -17.74 -6.65
C VAL A 90 14.25 -17.86 -8.12
N ALA A 91 13.31 -18.33 -8.94
CA ALA A 91 13.42 -18.38 -10.39
C ALA A 91 13.33 -16.97 -10.99
N THR A 92 14.35 -16.61 -11.76
CA THR A 92 14.40 -15.45 -12.66
C THR A 92 13.59 -15.72 -13.94
N PRO A 93 12.82 -14.76 -14.50
CA PRO A 93 12.41 -14.85 -15.89
C PRO A 93 13.48 -14.25 -16.81
N SER A 94 13.85 -15.03 -17.83
CA SER A 94 14.78 -14.68 -18.90
C SER A 94 14.12 -13.80 -19.95
N VAL A 95 14.91 -12.86 -20.47
CA VAL A 95 14.66 -12.07 -21.67
C VAL A 95 14.79 -12.98 -22.90
N THR A 96 13.84 -12.94 -23.84
CA THR A 96 14.06 -13.44 -25.21
C THR A 96 13.28 -12.59 -26.21
N ASP A 97 14.06 -11.87 -27.00
CA ASP A 97 13.77 -11.31 -28.32
C ASP A 97 13.32 -12.42 -29.30
N THR A 98 12.28 -12.20 -30.11
CA THR A 98 12.16 -12.75 -31.48
C THR A 98 11.12 -11.95 -32.28
N LYS A 99 11.58 -11.44 -33.42
CA LYS A 99 10.87 -10.69 -34.46
C LYS A 99 10.47 -11.62 -35.63
N ALA A 100 9.26 -11.44 -36.19
CA ALA A 100 8.95 -11.24 -37.64
C ALA A 100 7.66 -11.93 -38.17
N ALA A 101 6.79 -11.09 -38.77
CA ALA A 101 5.96 -11.25 -40.00
C ALA A 101 4.78 -12.26 -40.01
N ALA A 102 3.65 -12.09 -40.74
CA ALA A 102 2.98 -11.01 -41.50
C ALA A 102 1.61 -11.54 -42.05
N ALA A 103 0.75 -10.64 -42.55
CA ALA A 103 -0.50 -10.77 -43.37
C ALA A 103 -1.85 -10.99 -42.62
N GLU A 104 -2.77 -9.99 -42.56
CA GLU A 104 -3.85 -9.60 -43.53
C GLU A 104 -5.00 -10.64 -43.50
N ASP A 105 -6.31 -10.39 -43.38
CA ASP A 105 -7.24 -9.29 -43.76
C ASP A 105 -8.61 -9.60 -43.09
N ASP A 106 -9.41 -8.58 -42.73
CA ASP A 106 -10.84 -8.41 -43.09
C ASP A 106 -11.52 -7.34 -42.20
N ASP A 107 -12.14 -6.39 -42.89
CA ASP A 107 -12.77 -5.13 -42.52
C ASP A 107 -14.28 -5.36 -42.30
N ASP A 108 -14.95 -4.62 -41.41
CA ASP A 108 -16.17 -3.88 -41.75
C ASP A 108 -16.90 -3.27 -40.53
N ASP A 109 -17.34 -2.05 -40.78
CA ASP A 109 -18.45 -1.30 -40.20
C ASP A 109 -18.21 -0.37 -39.01
N VAL A 110 -17.50 0.69 -39.36
CA VAL A 110 -17.53 2.01 -38.75
C VAL A 110 -18.83 2.73 -39.17
N ASP A 111 -19.96 2.48 -38.49
CA ASP A 111 -21.15 3.32 -38.68
C ASP A 111 -21.04 4.59 -37.81
N LEU A 112 -20.26 5.54 -38.32
CA LEU A 112 -20.26 6.93 -37.89
C LEU A 112 -21.06 7.71 -38.95
N PHE A 113 -22.21 8.28 -38.55
CA PHE A 113 -23.09 9.25 -39.23
C PHE A 113 -24.46 8.74 -39.70
N GLY A 114 -25.44 8.76 -38.78
CA GLY A 114 -26.87 8.60 -39.09
C GLY A 114 -27.82 9.21 -38.04
N GLU A 115 -27.71 10.52 -37.82
CA GLU A 115 -28.74 11.45 -37.30
C GLU A 115 -29.56 11.13 -36.02
N GLU A 116 -29.34 11.98 -35.01
CA GLU A 116 -30.11 12.18 -33.77
C GLU A 116 -31.62 12.40 -34.02
N THR A 117 -32.50 11.61 -33.39
CA THR A 117 -33.91 12.01 -33.21
C THR A 117 -34.52 11.48 -31.90
N GLU A 118 -35.28 12.36 -31.26
CA GLU A 118 -35.77 12.43 -29.87
C GLU A 118 -36.75 11.33 -29.40
N GLU A 119 -36.55 10.07 -29.79
CA GLU A 119 -37.37 8.92 -29.32
C GLU A 119 -36.53 7.85 -28.60
N GLU A 120 -35.32 8.20 -28.15
CA GLU A 120 -34.37 7.27 -27.53
C GLU A 120 -34.34 7.34 -25.99
N LYS A 121 -35.29 8.05 -25.36
CA LYS A 121 -35.35 8.19 -23.89
C LYS A 121 -36.15 7.11 -23.17
N LYS A 122 -36.86 6.23 -23.90
CA LYS A 122 -37.60 5.09 -23.32
C LYS A 122 -36.92 3.73 -23.51
N ALA A 123 -35.99 3.61 -24.47
CA ALA A 123 -35.27 2.37 -24.72
C ALA A 123 -34.05 2.16 -23.78
N ALA A 124 -33.55 3.24 -23.16
CA ALA A 124 -32.48 3.15 -22.17
C ALA A 124 -32.93 2.53 -20.83
N GLU A 125 -34.20 2.75 -20.44
CA GLU A 125 -34.75 2.21 -19.19
C GLU A 125 -35.04 0.70 -19.32
N GLU A 126 -35.44 0.25 -20.51
CA GLU A 126 -35.70 -1.18 -20.77
C GLU A 126 -34.41 -1.99 -20.96
N ARG A 127 -33.32 -1.38 -21.45
CA ARG A 127 -31.98 -2.00 -21.43
C ARG A 127 -31.34 -2.02 -20.04
N ALA A 128 -31.62 -1.05 -19.17
CA ALA A 128 -31.25 -1.14 -17.76
C ALA A 128 -32.03 -2.24 -17.01
N ALA A 129 -33.27 -2.52 -17.40
CA ALA A 129 -34.05 -3.64 -16.87
C ALA A 129 -33.62 -5.01 -17.43
N ALA A 130 -33.14 -5.08 -18.67
CA ALA A 130 -32.63 -6.32 -19.25
C ALA A 130 -31.25 -6.74 -18.72
N VAL A 131 -30.39 -5.80 -18.30
CA VAL A 131 -29.16 -6.12 -17.56
C VAL A 131 -29.46 -6.64 -16.14
N LYS A 132 -30.60 -6.26 -15.55
CA LYS A 132 -31.09 -6.87 -14.29
C LYS A 132 -31.61 -8.31 -14.47
N ALA A 133 -31.79 -8.80 -15.70
CA ALA A 133 -32.28 -10.14 -15.99
C ALA A 133 -31.20 -11.11 -16.50
N SER A 134 -29.94 -10.67 -16.62
CA SER A 134 -28.78 -11.55 -16.85
C SER A 134 -28.01 -11.86 -15.56
N SER A 135 -28.69 -11.76 -14.40
CA SER A 135 -28.33 -12.46 -13.16
C SER A 135 -28.47 -13.98 -13.32
N LYS A 136 -27.74 -14.56 -14.28
CA LYS A 136 -27.31 -15.96 -14.14
C LYS A 136 -26.51 -15.99 -12.86
N LYS A 137 -27.11 -16.63 -11.86
CA LYS A 137 -26.58 -17.05 -10.57
C LYS A 137 -25.20 -17.72 -10.73
N LYS A 138 -24.17 -16.92 -10.99
CA LYS A 138 -22.83 -17.17 -10.48
C LYS A 138 -22.94 -16.85 -9.00
N GLU A 139 -22.48 -17.76 -8.14
CA GLU A 139 -22.14 -17.36 -6.78
C GLU A 139 -21.11 -16.26 -6.90
N SER A 140 -21.55 -15.01 -6.83
CA SER A 140 -20.64 -13.89 -6.73
C SER A 140 -19.91 -14.05 -5.41
N GLY A 141 -18.58 -14.15 -5.51
CA GLY A 141 -17.71 -14.23 -4.34
C GLY A 141 -17.99 -13.03 -3.47
N LYS A 142 -18.21 -13.25 -2.18
CA LYS A 142 -18.26 -12.16 -1.23
C LYS A 142 -16.89 -12.07 -0.59
N SER A 143 -16.45 -10.86 -0.30
CA SER A 143 -15.23 -10.66 0.45
C SER A 143 -15.52 -9.76 1.65
N SER A 144 -15.06 -10.21 2.82
CA SER A 144 -15.02 -9.41 4.03
C SER A 144 -13.66 -8.71 4.09
N VAL A 145 -13.68 -7.39 4.06
CA VAL A 145 -12.50 -6.54 4.07
C VAL A 145 -12.45 -5.77 5.39
N LEU A 146 -11.28 -5.70 5.99
CA LEU A 146 -11.00 -4.93 7.18
C LEU A 146 -10.16 -3.72 6.77
N LEU A 147 -10.74 -2.53 6.83
CA LEU A 147 -10.12 -1.29 6.40
C LEU A 147 -9.74 -0.44 7.62
N ASP A 148 -8.53 0.08 7.64
CA ASP A 148 -8.09 1.10 8.59
C ASP A 148 -8.16 2.47 7.92
N VAL A 149 -8.97 3.35 8.49
CA VAL A 149 -9.09 4.75 8.08
C VAL A 149 -8.33 5.61 9.07
N LYS A 150 -7.27 6.28 8.60
CA LYS A 150 -6.46 7.20 9.39
C LYS A 150 -6.96 8.63 9.20
N PRO A 151 -7.32 9.33 10.29
CA PRO A 151 -7.65 10.75 10.20
C PRO A 151 -6.38 11.60 10.03
N TRP A 152 -6.57 12.88 9.73
CA TRP A 152 -5.46 13.84 9.68
C TRP A 152 -4.82 14.11 11.04
N ASP A 153 -5.63 14.20 12.11
CA ASP A 153 -5.13 14.44 13.47
C ASP A 153 -6.10 13.95 14.56
N ASP A 154 -5.70 14.06 15.84
CA ASP A 154 -6.51 13.71 17.01
C ASP A 154 -7.69 14.66 17.26
N GLU A 155 -7.68 15.86 16.67
CA GLU A 155 -8.80 16.81 16.68
C GLU A 155 -9.90 16.47 15.66
N THR A 156 -9.67 15.54 14.72
CA THR A 156 -10.66 15.17 13.70
C THR A 156 -11.88 14.48 14.33
N ASP A 157 -13.07 14.93 13.94
CA ASP A 157 -14.35 14.47 14.48
C ASP A 157 -14.66 13.02 14.03
N MET A 158 -14.24 12.05 14.85
CA MET A 158 -14.32 10.62 14.53
C MET A 158 -15.73 10.12 14.21
N LYS A 159 -16.75 10.74 14.79
CA LYS A 159 -18.16 10.41 14.50
C LYS A 159 -18.57 10.85 13.10
N LYS A 160 -18.14 12.04 12.67
CA LYS A 160 -18.44 12.53 11.32
C LYS A 160 -17.70 11.72 10.27
N LEU A 161 -16.46 11.33 10.54
CA LEU A 161 -15.72 10.42 9.68
C LEU A 161 -16.46 9.08 9.54
N GLU A 162 -16.90 8.48 10.65
CA GLU A 162 -17.67 7.23 10.60
C GLU A 162 -19.01 7.40 9.85
N GLU A 163 -19.73 8.50 10.08
CA GLU A 163 -20.97 8.82 9.37
C GLU A 163 -20.74 9.02 7.88
N ALA A 164 -19.66 9.70 7.49
CA ALA A 164 -19.29 9.91 6.09
C ALA A 164 -18.93 8.60 5.40
N VAL A 165 -18.09 7.77 6.03
CA VAL A 165 -17.71 6.45 5.51
C VAL A 165 -18.95 5.54 5.39
N ARG A 166 -19.83 5.52 6.39
CA ARG A 166 -21.08 4.75 6.33
C ARG A 166 -22.12 5.33 5.38
N GLY A 167 -22.00 6.61 5.04
CA GLY A 167 -22.84 7.29 4.05
C GLY A 167 -22.61 6.78 2.63
N VAL A 168 -21.44 6.19 2.35
CA VAL A 168 -21.15 5.54 1.08
C VAL A 168 -22.05 4.30 0.93
N GLN A 169 -23.03 4.40 0.04
CA GLN A 169 -23.93 3.30 -0.32
C GLN A 169 -23.70 2.89 -1.76
N MET A 170 -23.29 1.65 -1.97
CA MET A 170 -23.13 1.03 -3.28
C MET A 170 -23.77 -0.34 -3.31
N GLU A 171 -24.22 -0.77 -4.50
CA GLU A 171 -24.82 -2.09 -4.67
C GLU A 171 -23.78 -3.18 -4.41
N GLY A 172 -24.01 -4.02 -3.40
CA GLY A 172 -23.07 -5.06 -2.99
C GLY A 172 -22.09 -4.66 -1.89
N LEU A 173 -22.11 -3.41 -1.42
CA LEU A 173 -21.35 -2.95 -0.26
C LEU A 173 -22.20 -3.00 1.02
N LEU A 174 -21.67 -3.63 2.07
CA LEU A 174 -22.27 -3.72 3.39
C LEU A 174 -21.26 -3.31 4.44
N TRP A 175 -21.54 -2.22 5.16
CA TRP A 175 -20.73 -1.79 6.30
C TRP A 175 -21.01 -2.67 7.52
N GLY A 176 -19.94 -3.15 8.14
CA GLY A 176 -19.94 -3.95 9.35
C GLY A 176 -19.53 -3.16 10.59
N ALA A 177 -19.01 -3.87 11.58
CA ALA A 177 -18.57 -3.25 12.83
C ALA A 177 -17.32 -2.38 12.63
N SER A 178 -17.32 -1.22 13.28
CA SER A 178 -16.17 -0.32 13.40
C SER A 178 -15.60 -0.39 14.82
N LYS A 179 -14.30 -0.19 14.95
CA LYS A 179 -13.60 -0.03 16.24
C LYS A 179 -12.53 1.04 16.11
N LEU A 180 -12.27 1.76 17.19
CA LEU A 180 -11.19 2.75 17.24
C LEU A 180 -9.94 2.11 17.83
N VAL A 181 -8.83 2.17 17.11
CA VAL A 181 -7.54 1.62 17.53
C VAL A 181 -6.55 2.77 17.71
N PRO A 182 -5.94 2.96 18.89
CA PRO A 182 -4.91 3.99 19.07
C PRO A 182 -3.65 3.64 18.28
N VAL A 183 -3.07 4.61 17.58
CA VAL A 183 -1.85 4.45 16.77
C VAL A 183 -0.64 5.07 17.47
N GLY A 184 -0.87 6.10 18.28
CA GLY A 184 0.16 6.83 19.03
C GLY A 184 -0.09 8.33 18.98
N TYR A 185 0.56 9.09 19.88
CA TYR A 185 0.51 10.57 19.88
C TYR A 185 -0.91 11.16 19.90
N GLY A 186 -1.87 10.51 20.56
CA GLY A 186 -3.28 10.95 20.61
C GLY A 186 -4.13 10.49 19.41
N ILE A 187 -3.49 10.16 18.29
CA ILE A 187 -4.17 9.75 17.05
C ILE A 187 -4.73 8.34 17.19
N LYS A 188 -6.02 8.20 16.86
CA LYS A 188 -6.73 6.92 16.76
C LYS A 188 -7.07 6.69 15.29
N LYS A 189 -6.91 5.47 14.80
CA LYS A 189 -7.43 5.04 13.50
C LYS A 189 -8.78 4.36 13.69
N MET A 190 -9.67 4.53 12.73
CA MET A 190 -10.94 3.80 12.69
C MET A 190 -10.75 2.54 11.86
N GLN A 191 -10.88 1.38 12.49
CA GLN A 191 -10.87 0.10 11.81
C GLN A 191 -12.30 -0.35 11.57
N ILE A 192 -12.73 -0.42 10.31
CA ILE A 192 -14.08 -0.78 9.90
C ILE A 192 -14.07 -2.06 9.05
N MET A 193 -14.97 -2.97 9.37
CA MET A 193 -15.23 -4.14 8.54
C MET A 193 -16.26 -3.78 7.47
N MET A 194 -16.06 -4.23 6.24
CA MET A 194 -17.05 -4.16 5.17
C MET A 194 -17.15 -5.53 4.49
N THR A 195 -18.31 -5.82 3.95
CA THR A 195 -18.55 -6.97 3.06
C THR A 195 -18.88 -6.44 1.69
N ILE A 196 -18.13 -6.88 0.69
CA ILE A 196 -18.33 -6.52 -0.70
C ILE A 196 -18.71 -7.74 -1.53
N VAL A 197 -19.38 -7.51 -2.65
CA VAL A 197 -19.58 -8.49 -3.71
C VAL A 197 -18.50 -8.25 -4.76
N ASP A 198 -17.56 -9.19 -4.91
CA ASP A 198 -16.34 -9.02 -5.73
C ASP A 198 -16.65 -8.67 -7.20
N ASP A 199 -17.77 -9.17 -7.72
CA ASP A 199 -18.18 -8.94 -9.11
C ASP A 199 -18.76 -7.53 -9.35
N LEU A 200 -19.14 -6.82 -8.29
CA LEU A 200 -19.84 -5.52 -8.37
C LEU A 200 -19.02 -4.37 -7.79
N VAL A 201 -18.23 -4.63 -6.75
CA VAL A 201 -17.52 -3.60 -6.00
C VAL A 201 -16.04 -4.00 -5.90
N SER A 202 -15.19 -3.16 -6.47
CA SER A 202 -13.74 -3.23 -6.27
C SER A 202 -13.34 -2.43 -5.03
N VAL A 203 -12.50 -3.01 -4.17
CA VAL A 203 -12.01 -2.34 -2.95
C VAL A 203 -11.16 -1.12 -3.30
N ASP A 204 -10.27 -1.24 -4.29
CA ASP A 204 -9.40 -0.15 -4.72
C ASP A 204 -10.22 1.03 -5.24
N THR A 205 -11.22 0.78 -6.09
CA THR A 205 -12.11 1.82 -6.61
C THR A 205 -12.92 2.50 -5.51
N LEU A 206 -13.40 1.75 -4.51
CA LEU A 206 -14.09 2.32 -3.35
C LEU A 206 -13.16 3.23 -2.54
N ILE A 207 -11.91 2.83 -2.35
CA ILE A 207 -10.93 3.64 -1.61
C ILE A 207 -10.63 4.92 -2.40
N GLU A 208 -10.27 4.79 -3.68
CA GLU A 208 -9.82 5.92 -4.51
C GLU A 208 -10.95 6.92 -4.80
N GLU A 209 -12.12 6.43 -5.23
CA GLU A 209 -13.21 7.29 -5.72
C GLU A 209 -14.19 7.72 -4.63
N HIS A 210 -14.25 7.05 -3.47
CA HIS A 210 -15.23 7.42 -2.43
C HIS A 210 -14.55 7.85 -1.13
N LEU A 211 -13.55 7.10 -0.66
CA LEU A 211 -12.94 7.39 0.65
C LEU A 211 -11.86 8.48 0.57
N THR A 212 -11.16 8.60 -0.55
CA THR A 212 -10.15 9.65 -0.77
C THR A 212 -10.66 10.83 -1.60
N GLU A 213 -11.94 10.85 -1.98
CA GLU A 213 -12.57 12.01 -2.62
C GLU A 213 -13.17 13.00 -1.61
N GLU A 214 -13.42 14.23 -2.08
CA GLU A 214 -14.18 15.22 -1.31
C GLU A 214 -15.65 14.78 -1.18
N PRO A 215 -16.29 14.92 -0.01
CA PRO A 215 -15.85 15.63 1.20
C PRO A 215 -15.15 14.75 2.25
N ILE A 216 -14.96 13.45 1.99
CA ILE A 216 -14.44 12.50 3.00
C ILE A 216 -12.94 12.71 3.24
N ASN A 217 -12.19 13.10 2.21
CA ASN A 217 -10.76 13.43 2.29
C ASN A 217 -10.44 14.51 3.34
N GLU A 218 -11.35 15.44 3.63
CA GLU A 218 -11.14 16.44 4.69
C GLU A 218 -10.93 15.80 6.07
N TYR A 219 -11.52 14.62 6.29
CA TYR A 219 -11.43 13.87 7.54
C TYR A 219 -10.43 12.71 7.44
N VAL A 220 -10.21 12.18 6.23
CA VAL A 220 -9.41 10.97 5.99
C VAL A 220 -8.08 11.32 5.33
N GLN A 221 -6.98 11.04 6.02
CA GLN A 221 -5.65 11.18 5.46
C GLN A 221 -5.31 10.02 4.51
N SER A 222 -5.61 8.79 4.93
CA SER A 222 -5.32 7.58 4.16
C SER A 222 -6.17 6.40 4.62
N CYS A 223 -6.37 5.45 3.72
CA CYS A 223 -7.03 4.17 3.98
C CYS A 223 -6.07 3.02 3.70
N ASP A 224 -5.98 2.06 4.63
CA ASP A 224 -5.14 0.87 4.49
C ASP A 224 -6.01 -0.40 4.58
N ILE A 225 -5.72 -1.39 3.74
CA ILE A 225 -6.36 -2.72 3.83
C ILE A 225 -5.57 -3.54 4.85
N VAL A 226 -6.21 -3.89 5.97
CA VAL A 226 -5.58 -4.68 7.04
C VAL A 226 -5.74 -6.17 6.80
N ALA A 227 -6.93 -6.58 6.37
CA ALA A 227 -7.23 -7.98 6.08
C ALA A 227 -8.25 -8.08 4.97
N PHE A 228 -8.09 -9.09 4.13
CA PHE A 228 -9.01 -9.43 3.06
C PHE A 228 -9.33 -10.92 3.17
N ASN A 229 -10.59 -11.23 3.49
CA ASN A 229 -11.06 -12.59 3.67
C ASN A 229 -12.18 -12.88 2.67
N LYS A 230 -11.99 -13.90 1.84
CA LYS A 230 -13.07 -14.39 0.97
C LYS A 230 -14.08 -15.20 1.78
N ILE A 231 -15.38 -14.95 1.57
CA ILE A 231 -16.51 -15.57 2.28
C ILE A 231 -17.55 -16.17 1.32
#